data_AF-A0A815H885-F1
#
_entry.id   AF-A0A815H885-F1
#
_cell.length_a   1.000
_cell.length_b   1.000
_cell.length_c   1.000
_cell.angle_alpha   90.00
_cell.angle_beta   90.00
_cell.angle_gamma   90.00
#
_symmetry.space_group_name_H-M   'P 1'
#
loop_
_entity.id
_entity.type
_entity.pdbx_description
1 polymer ?
#
loop_
_entity_poly.entity_id
_entity_poly.type
_entity_poly.pdbx_seq_one_letter_code
_entity_poly.pdbx_strand_id
1 'polypeptide(L)'
;MNIYQIIFLIGFLYTKGYSASNSNDRADLLPRSVIELKKYYEMVENFEQRGILTEEQARQEKQLYIERASTLIGKDRLLTTKEFLNYEKNVLAISLSNIIAVLAGLVIFIAGSIYISCYVKPNLTKISIETWEKLLYCFAFSLMFLNNHSWLVFLGCLASFATLKLSFYLGRFGQQTDRKLSMSFILSVSWSIVAIYQQNREVGYLVIVPLEILCSRIIQKGELPALLGFTNHTLLPCITISSFLLMIMGILLYLTPIKFLTSRFTQPLLFIGSLVYIIGLFILSSKFYDGRVQYQNLLSLLQIFTFLNGLGLILFASIFDLLFLQNIIGAMFVFWLSTKYIERANWKTIWSTVISLLGLGIFLYGFAYFYKTIF
;
A
#
# COMPACT_ATOMS: atom_id res chain seq x y z
N MET A 1 35.11 1.47 -1.27
CA MET A 1 34.64 2.40 -2.32
C MET A 1 35.19 1.91 -3.64
N ASN A 2 34.32 1.59 -4.61
CA ASN A 2 34.78 1.04 -5.88
C ASN A 2 35.44 2.16 -6.70
N ILE A 3 36.57 1.88 -7.37
CA ILE A 3 37.34 2.88 -8.14
C ILE A 3 36.47 3.68 -9.12
N TYR A 4 35.45 3.04 -9.70
CA TYR A 4 34.48 3.69 -10.59
C TYR A 4 33.64 4.80 -9.93
N GLN A 5 33.30 4.67 -8.64
CA GLN A 5 32.57 5.71 -7.90
C GLN A 5 33.47 6.92 -7.64
N ILE A 6 34.77 6.71 -7.42
CA ILE A 6 35.75 7.78 -7.22
C ILE A 6 35.97 8.52 -8.54
N ILE A 7 36.12 7.79 -9.65
CA ILE A 7 36.35 8.36 -10.98
C ILE A 7 35.11 9.14 -11.46
N PHE A 8 33.90 8.61 -11.25
CA PHE A 8 32.66 9.33 -11.59
C PHE A 8 32.52 10.62 -10.79
N LEU A 9 32.87 10.60 -9.50
CA LEU A 9 32.73 11.77 -8.64
C LEU A 9 33.82 12.81 -8.89
N ILE A 10 35.05 12.39 -9.18
CA ILE A 10 36.12 13.30 -9.63
C ILE A 10 35.74 13.92 -10.98
N GLY A 11 35.19 13.15 -11.92
CA GLY A 11 34.68 13.67 -13.19
C GLY A 11 33.51 14.64 -13.01
N PHE A 12 32.61 14.38 -12.07
CA PHE A 12 31.49 15.27 -11.72
C PHE A 12 31.97 16.58 -11.06
N LEU A 13 32.99 16.52 -10.21
CA LEU A 13 33.60 17.70 -9.59
C LEU A 13 34.45 18.51 -10.60
N TYR A 14 35.17 17.85 -11.51
CA TYR A 14 35.97 18.51 -12.54
C TYR A 14 35.12 19.23 -13.59
N THR A 15 33.99 18.65 -13.98
CA THR A 15 33.04 19.29 -14.91
C THR A 15 32.28 20.44 -14.26
N LYS A 16 32.08 20.42 -12.93
CA LYS A 16 31.48 21.52 -12.16
C LYS A 16 32.39 22.75 -11.99
N GLY A 17 33.70 22.61 -12.15
CA GLY A 17 34.66 23.73 -12.05
C GLY A 17 34.58 24.76 -13.19
N TYR A 18 33.85 24.46 -14.27
CA TYR A 18 33.90 25.25 -15.51
C TYR A 18 32.55 25.75 -16.05
N SER A 19 31.44 25.64 -15.30
CA SER A 19 30.16 26.17 -15.79
C SER A 19 29.25 26.65 -14.68
N ALA A 20 29.15 27.98 -14.60
CA ALA A 20 27.99 28.70 -14.11
C ALA A 20 26.80 28.50 -15.08
N SER A 21 26.33 27.26 -15.23
CA SER A 21 25.08 26.97 -15.92
C SER A 21 23.93 26.90 -14.92
N ASN A 22 22.79 27.43 -15.34
CA ASN A 22 21.56 27.65 -14.59
C ASN A 22 21.24 26.55 -13.55
N SER A 23 20.86 26.98 -12.34
CA SER A 23 20.43 26.12 -11.23
C SER A 23 19.31 25.14 -11.59
N ASN A 24 18.52 25.44 -12.63
CA ASN A 24 17.41 24.60 -13.08
C ASN A 24 17.85 23.28 -13.76
N ASP A 25 18.99 23.24 -14.48
CA ASP A 25 19.46 22.00 -15.13
C ASP A 25 20.09 21.02 -14.13
N ARG A 26 20.52 21.51 -12.96
CA ARG A 26 21.09 20.67 -11.90
C ARG A 26 20.05 19.85 -11.15
N ALA A 27 18.78 20.26 -11.16
CA ALA A 27 17.71 19.62 -10.38
C ALA A 27 17.26 18.26 -10.95
N ASP A 28 17.47 18.03 -12.24
CA ASP A 28 17.09 16.81 -12.94
C ASP A 28 18.12 15.67 -12.80
N LEU A 29 19.36 16.01 -12.45
CA LEU A 29 20.43 15.04 -12.15
C LEU A 29 20.43 14.59 -10.69
N LEU A 30 19.59 15.19 -9.85
CA LEU A 30 19.50 14.83 -8.44
C LEU A 30 18.74 13.51 -8.25
N PRO A 31 19.11 12.71 -7.22
CA PRO A 31 18.42 11.46 -6.91
C PRO A 31 16.92 11.66 -6.68
N ARG A 32 16.13 10.67 -7.10
CA ARG A 32 14.67 10.70 -6.99
C ARG A 32 14.15 10.22 -5.63
N SER A 33 15.03 9.65 -4.79
CA SER A 33 14.67 9.15 -3.47
C SER A 33 15.33 9.95 -2.34
N VAL A 34 14.60 10.12 -1.23
CA VAL A 34 15.12 10.77 -0.01
C VAL A 34 16.27 9.96 0.61
N ILE A 35 16.26 8.64 0.44
CA ILE A 35 17.29 7.73 0.95
C ILE A 35 18.62 7.96 0.22
N GLU A 36 18.59 8.08 -1.11
CA GLU A 36 19.79 8.40 -1.88
C GLU A 36 20.30 9.80 -1.55
N LEU A 37 19.42 10.80 -1.50
CA LEU A 37 19.79 12.16 -1.09
C LEU A 37 20.50 12.18 0.26
N LYS A 38 20.10 11.33 1.21
CA LYS A 38 20.78 11.18 2.50
C LYS A 38 22.19 10.59 2.36
N LYS A 39 22.39 9.59 1.49
CA LYS A 39 23.74 9.06 1.19
C LYS A 39 24.65 10.15 0.59
N TYR A 40 24.13 10.98 -0.31
CA TYR A 40 24.88 12.12 -0.86
C TYR A 40 25.18 13.19 0.20
N TYR A 41 24.24 13.47 1.09
CA TYR A 41 24.44 14.36 2.22
C TYR A 41 25.58 13.88 3.13
N GLU A 42 25.57 12.60 3.52
CA GLU A 42 26.64 11.96 4.32
C GLU A 42 27.99 11.99 3.60
N MET A 43 27.98 11.89 2.27
CA MET A 43 29.19 11.99 1.46
C MET A 43 29.77 13.41 1.47
N VAL A 44 28.93 14.45 1.34
CA VAL A 44 29.36 15.85 1.45
C VAL A 44 29.94 16.14 2.83
N GLU A 45 29.34 15.61 3.89
CA GLU A 45 29.84 15.74 5.26
C GLU A 45 31.22 15.08 5.44
N ASN A 46 31.43 13.90 4.83
CA ASN A 46 32.74 13.26 4.82
C ASN A 46 33.80 14.09 4.05
N PHE A 47 33.43 14.79 2.99
CA PHE A 47 34.36 15.63 2.22
C PHE A 47 34.72 16.93 2.95
N GLU A 48 33.77 17.52 3.66
CA GLU A 48 34.03 18.65 4.56
C GLU A 48 34.99 18.24 5.68
N GLN A 49 34.75 17.11 6.35
CA GLN A 49 35.64 16.60 7.42
C GLN A 49 37.05 16.29 6.94
N ARG A 50 37.20 15.90 5.66
CA ARG A 50 38.51 15.64 5.04
C ARG A 50 39.18 16.90 4.49
N GLY A 51 38.56 18.07 4.61
CA GLY A 51 39.07 19.34 4.09
C GLY A 51 39.09 19.42 2.56
N ILE A 52 38.35 18.54 1.88
CA ILE A 52 38.26 18.53 0.41
C ILE A 52 37.27 19.60 -0.08
N LEU A 53 36.21 19.84 0.70
CA LEU A 53 35.25 20.92 0.47
C LEU A 53 35.45 22.01 1.53
N THR A 54 35.28 23.26 1.10
CA THR A 54 35.16 24.38 2.03
C THR A 54 33.82 24.32 2.77
N GLU A 55 33.77 24.85 3.99
CA GLU A 55 32.56 24.85 4.82
C GLU A 55 31.36 25.52 4.12
N GLU A 56 31.60 26.60 3.36
CA GLU A 56 30.56 27.28 2.58
C GLU A 56 30.00 26.41 1.44
N GLN A 57 30.87 25.72 0.70
CA GLN A 57 30.46 24.82 -0.39
C GLN A 57 29.69 23.61 0.15
N ALA A 58 30.17 23.02 1.26
CA ALA A 58 29.49 21.94 1.94
C ALA A 58 28.09 22.37 2.41
N ARG A 59 27.95 23.59 2.96
CA ARG A 59 26.67 24.13 3.42
C ARG A 59 25.67 24.33 2.28
N GLN A 60 26.11 24.85 1.14
CA GLN A 60 25.26 25.05 -0.04
C GLN A 60 24.75 23.72 -0.62
N GLU A 61 25.63 22.72 -0.79
CA GLU A 61 25.24 21.40 -1.30
C GLU A 61 24.30 20.67 -0.32
N LYS A 62 24.58 20.73 0.99
CA LYS A 62 23.69 20.18 2.04
C LYS A 62 22.29 20.79 2.00
N GLN A 63 22.17 22.11 1.84
CA GLN A 63 20.88 22.79 1.72
C GLN A 63 20.10 22.36 0.48
N LEU A 64 20.78 22.21 -0.66
CA LEU A 64 20.18 21.79 -1.92
C LEU A 64 19.56 20.38 -1.80
N TYR A 65 20.23 19.44 -1.12
CA TYR A 65 19.65 18.11 -0.89
C TYR A 65 18.44 18.13 0.05
N ILE A 66 18.47 18.97 1.09
CA ILE A 66 17.34 19.15 2.03
C ILE A 66 16.14 19.75 1.30
N GLU A 67 16.36 20.76 0.46
CA GLU A 67 15.32 21.39 -0.35
C GLU A 67 14.71 20.38 -1.33
N ARG A 68 15.54 19.63 -2.05
CA ARG A 68 15.05 18.59 -2.96
C ARG A 68 14.26 17.52 -2.22
N ALA A 69 14.74 17.06 -1.06
CA ALA A 69 14.01 16.11 -0.22
C ALA A 69 12.65 16.67 0.22
N SER A 70 12.58 17.97 0.58
CA SER A 70 11.32 18.62 0.96
C SER A 70 10.31 18.64 -0.19
N THR A 71 10.77 18.89 -1.42
CA THR A 71 9.93 18.84 -2.62
C THR A 71 9.44 17.43 -2.95
N LEU A 72 10.30 16.40 -2.78
CA LEU A 72 9.92 15.00 -3.00
C LEU A 72 8.89 14.51 -1.98
N ILE A 73 8.99 14.98 -0.73
CA ILE A 73 8.03 14.64 0.33
C ILE A 73 6.72 15.45 0.18
N GLY A 74 6.76 16.57 -0.55
CA GLY A 74 5.60 17.44 -0.77
C GLY A 74 5.24 18.28 0.46
N LYS A 75 6.23 18.71 1.24
CA LYS A 75 6.01 19.66 2.35
C LYS A 75 6.15 21.09 1.85
N ASP A 76 5.26 21.98 2.26
CA ASP A 76 5.30 23.42 1.96
C ASP A 76 6.42 24.17 2.71
N ARG A 77 7.16 23.48 3.58
CA ARG A 77 8.30 24.02 4.34
C ARG A 77 9.56 23.20 4.08
N LEU A 78 10.70 23.88 4.06
CA LEU A 78 12.01 23.25 4.07
C LEU A 78 12.15 22.36 5.31
N LEU A 79 12.64 21.14 5.10
CA LEU A 79 12.92 20.22 6.20
C LEU A 79 14.08 20.76 7.03
N THR A 80 14.01 20.61 8.34
CA THR A 80 15.19 20.82 9.17
C THR A 80 16.19 19.68 8.95
N THR A 81 17.49 19.95 9.12
CA THR A 81 18.56 18.94 8.98
C THR A 81 18.30 17.70 9.84
N LYS A 82 17.78 17.91 11.06
CA LYS A 82 17.39 16.81 11.97
C LYS A 82 16.21 15.99 11.44
N GLU A 83 15.19 16.64 10.85
CA GLU A 83 14.06 15.94 10.24
C GLU A 83 14.48 15.13 9.01
N PHE A 84 15.38 15.69 8.19
CA PHE A 84 15.92 15.01 7.01
C PHE A 84 16.74 13.76 7.38
N LEU A 85 17.68 13.88 8.32
CA LEU A 85 18.52 12.75 8.76
C LEU A 85 17.70 11.65 9.47
N ASN A 86 16.65 12.03 10.22
CA ASN A 86 15.75 11.10 10.91
C ASN A 86 14.56 10.63 10.07
N TYR A 87 14.43 11.05 8.80
CA TYR A 87 13.28 10.70 7.96
C TYR A 87 13.06 9.18 7.88
N GLU A 88 14.13 8.42 7.70
CA GLU A 88 14.10 6.95 7.62
C GLU A 88 13.67 6.29 8.93
N LYS A 89 14.09 6.83 10.08
CA LYS A 89 13.67 6.37 11.41
C LYS A 89 12.18 6.64 11.66
N ASN A 90 11.66 7.77 11.19
CA ASN A 90 10.27 8.14 11.41
C ASN A 90 9.30 7.40 10.47
N VAL A 91 9.76 7.00 9.27
CA VAL A 91 8.96 6.24 8.31
C VAL A 91 8.91 4.74 8.65
N LEU A 92 9.97 4.18 9.24
CA LEU A 92 10.05 2.75 9.63
C LEU A 92 9.74 2.48 11.11
N ALA A 93 9.60 3.51 11.95
CA ALA A 93 9.22 3.29 13.35
C ALA A 93 7.73 2.95 13.46
N ILE A 94 7.43 1.65 13.36
CA ILE A 94 6.44 1.03 14.24
C ILE A 94 6.98 1.23 15.66
N SER A 95 6.84 2.44 16.21
CA SER A 95 7.27 2.74 17.55
C SER A 95 6.35 1.97 18.51
N LEU A 96 6.90 1.48 19.62
CA LEU A 96 6.11 0.90 20.71
C LEU A 96 4.94 1.83 21.10
N SER A 97 5.16 3.14 21.01
CA SER A 97 4.14 4.18 21.21
C SER A 97 2.96 4.07 20.23
N ASN A 98 3.21 3.73 18.96
CA ASN A 98 2.13 3.54 17.97
C ASN A 98 1.33 2.27 18.26
N ILE A 99 1.98 1.19 18.69
CA ILE A 99 1.30 -0.04 19.10
C ILE A 99 0.45 0.21 20.35
N ILE A 100 1.01 0.89 21.35
CA ILE A 100 0.31 1.28 22.58
C ILE A 100 -0.86 2.21 22.26
N ALA A 101 -0.70 3.18 21.37
CA ALA A 101 -1.77 4.09 20.96
C ALA A 101 -2.91 3.35 20.25
N VAL A 102 -2.61 2.38 19.38
CA VAL A 102 -3.62 1.53 18.73
C VAL A 102 -4.37 0.68 19.76
N LEU A 103 -3.66 0.05 20.70
CA LEU A 103 -4.27 -0.73 21.78
C LEU A 103 -5.12 0.14 22.71
N ALA A 104 -4.63 1.32 23.11
CA ALA A 104 -5.38 2.27 23.91
C ALA A 104 -6.63 2.77 23.18
N GLY A 105 -6.52 3.06 21.89
CA GLY A 105 -7.66 3.39 21.03
C GLY A 105 -8.71 2.28 20.99
N LEU A 106 -8.29 1.02 20.88
CA LEU A 106 -9.17 -0.15 20.95
C LEU A 106 -9.89 -0.26 22.30
N VAL A 107 -9.17 -0.09 23.41
CA VAL A 107 -9.75 -0.12 24.76
C VAL A 107 -10.76 1.02 24.94
N ILE A 108 -10.41 2.25 24.54
CA ILE A 108 -11.32 3.41 24.59
C ILE A 108 -12.55 3.17 23.72
N PHE A 109 -12.38 2.60 22.53
CA PHE A 109 -13.49 2.28 21.63
C PHE A 109 -14.44 1.25 22.23
N ILE A 110 -13.92 0.18 22.85
CA ILE A 110 -14.73 -0.84 23.54
C ILE A 110 -15.44 -0.23 24.75
N ALA A 111 -14.71 0.51 25.60
CA ALA A 111 -15.27 1.17 26.77
C ALA A 111 -16.35 2.19 26.40
N GLY A 112 -16.11 3.00 25.37
CA GLY A 112 -17.09 3.95 24.82
C GLY A 112 -18.32 3.25 24.26
N SER A 113 -18.15 2.13 23.55
CA SER A 113 -19.26 1.33 23.04
C SER A 113 -20.12 0.73 24.16
N ILE A 114 -19.49 0.25 25.24
CA ILE A 114 -20.17 -0.25 26.44
C ILE A 114 -20.89 0.91 27.16
N TYR A 115 -20.23 2.05 27.34
CA TYR A 115 -20.82 3.23 27.96
C TYR A 115 -22.06 3.73 27.20
N ILE A 116 -21.98 3.83 25.88
CA ILE A 116 -23.12 4.18 25.02
C ILE A 116 -24.25 3.15 25.17
N SER A 117 -23.91 1.86 25.20
CA SER A 117 -24.88 0.77 25.32
C SER A 117 -25.61 0.73 26.68
N CYS A 118 -24.92 1.08 27.77
CA CYS A 118 -25.47 1.04 29.13
C CYS A 118 -26.21 2.34 29.51
N TYR A 119 -25.62 3.50 29.21
CA TYR A 119 -26.10 4.78 29.76
C TYR A 119 -26.83 5.65 28.76
N VAL A 120 -26.47 5.56 27.48
CA VAL A 120 -27.05 6.43 26.45
C VAL A 120 -28.27 5.73 25.82
N LYS A 121 -28.20 4.41 25.58
CA LYS A 121 -29.29 3.58 25.03
C LYS A 121 -30.70 3.85 25.58
N PRO A 122 -30.95 3.96 26.90
CA PRO A 122 -32.31 4.20 27.41
C PRO A 122 -32.89 5.58 27.06
N ASN A 123 -32.03 6.56 26.72
CA ASN A 123 -32.46 7.87 26.23
C ASN A 123 -32.55 7.91 24.69
N LEU A 124 -31.74 7.10 23.98
CA LEU A 124 -31.73 7.03 22.51
C LEU A 124 -32.98 6.35 21.94
N THR A 125 -33.62 5.46 22.69
CA THR A 125 -34.82 4.70 22.26
C THR A 125 -36.07 5.56 22.07
N LYS A 126 -36.09 6.79 22.60
CA LYS A 126 -37.20 7.74 22.41
C LYS A 126 -37.17 8.44 21.05
N ILE A 127 -36.03 8.43 20.37
CA ILE A 127 -35.85 9.07 19.07
C ILE A 127 -36.13 8.02 17.98
N SER A 128 -36.92 8.41 16.97
CA SER A 128 -37.24 7.51 15.86
C SER A 128 -35.96 7.08 15.12
N ILE A 129 -35.96 5.85 14.62
CA ILE A 129 -34.80 5.31 13.91
C ILE A 129 -34.45 6.13 12.66
N GLU A 130 -35.45 6.78 12.06
CA GLU A 130 -35.28 7.69 10.92
C GLU A 130 -34.51 8.96 11.31
N THR A 131 -34.77 9.50 12.51
CA THR A 131 -34.05 10.67 13.01
C THR A 131 -32.60 10.31 13.32
N TRP A 132 -32.33 9.11 13.83
CA TRP A 132 -30.97 8.60 14.02
C TRP A 132 -30.20 8.47 12.71
N GLU A 133 -30.83 7.89 11.69
CA GLU A 133 -30.26 7.77 10.35
C GLU A 133 -29.87 9.14 9.78
N LYS A 134 -30.78 10.13 9.86
CA LYS A 134 -30.51 11.51 9.43
C LYS A 134 -29.36 12.17 10.19
N LEU A 135 -29.35 12.06 11.53
CA LEU A 135 -28.27 12.61 12.36
C LEU A 135 -26.92 11.98 12.03
N LEU A 136 -26.87 10.66 11.81
CA LEU A 136 -25.66 9.95 11.44
C LEU A 136 -25.16 10.35 10.04
N TYR A 137 -26.05 10.56 9.07
CA TYR A 137 -25.68 11.09 7.76
C TYR A 137 -25.14 12.52 7.85
N CYS A 138 -25.78 13.40 8.61
CA CYS A 138 -25.28 14.76 8.86
C CYS A 138 -23.90 14.75 9.54
N PHE A 139 -23.73 13.89 10.54
CA PHE A 139 -22.47 13.72 11.25
C PHE A 139 -21.36 13.20 10.31
N ALA A 140 -21.63 12.15 9.54
CA ALA A 140 -20.69 11.60 8.56
C ALA A 140 -20.33 12.65 7.50
N PHE A 141 -21.31 13.39 6.97
CA PHE A 141 -21.09 14.46 6.00
C PHE A 141 -20.21 15.58 6.59
N SER A 142 -20.49 16.02 7.82
CA SER A 142 -19.68 17.02 8.51
C SER A 142 -18.24 16.54 8.69
N LEU A 143 -18.03 15.27 9.05
CA LEU A 143 -16.70 14.70 9.17
C LEU A 143 -15.97 14.62 7.82
N MET A 144 -16.67 14.26 6.74
CA MET A 144 -16.07 14.08 5.42
C MET A 144 -15.72 15.41 4.71
N PHE A 145 -16.55 16.45 4.86
CA PHE A 145 -16.43 17.68 4.07
C PHE A 145 -16.00 18.92 4.87
N LEU A 146 -16.31 19.00 6.17
CA LEU A 146 -16.04 20.21 6.96
C LEU A 146 -14.75 20.12 7.79
N ASN A 147 -14.06 18.98 7.77
CA ASN A 147 -12.83 18.77 8.53
C ASN A 147 -11.60 18.69 7.62
N ASN A 148 -10.51 19.34 8.03
CA ASN A 148 -9.24 19.33 7.32
C ASN A 148 -8.29 18.21 7.78
N HIS A 149 -8.60 17.56 8.91
CA HIS A 149 -7.76 16.49 9.43
C HIS A 149 -8.06 15.16 8.73
N SER A 150 -7.02 14.57 8.14
CA SER A 150 -7.13 13.39 7.28
C SER A 150 -7.79 12.19 7.98
N TRP A 151 -7.46 11.95 9.25
CA TRP A 151 -8.05 10.90 10.07
C TRP A 151 -9.54 11.12 10.41
N LEU A 152 -9.99 12.38 10.57
CA LEU A 152 -11.40 12.70 10.79
C LEU A 152 -12.22 12.47 9.52
N VAL A 153 -11.66 12.83 8.36
CA VAL A 153 -12.28 12.54 7.05
C VAL A 153 -12.41 11.03 6.86
N PHE A 154 -11.36 10.27 7.17
CA PHE A 154 -11.39 8.80 7.13
C PHE A 154 -12.46 8.23 8.06
N LEU A 155 -12.56 8.74 9.30
CA LEU A 155 -13.61 8.36 10.24
C LEU A 155 -15.00 8.70 9.70
N GLY A 156 -15.16 9.84 9.03
CA GLY A 156 -16.37 10.24 8.34
C GLY A 156 -16.78 9.25 7.25
N CYS A 157 -15.82 8.78 6.44
CA CYS A 157 -16.08 7.72 5.46
C CYS A 157 -16.56 6.43 6.13
N LEU A 158 -15.92 5.98 7.22
CA LEU A 158 -16.38 4.80 7.96
C LEU A 158 -17.78 4.98 8.58
N ALA A 159 -18.06 6.17 9.12
CA ALA A 159 -19.38 6.53 9.63
C ALA A 159 -20.44 6.49 8.52
N SER A 160 -20.11 6.97 7.32
CA SER A 160 -21.00 6.91 6.15
C SER A 160 -21.28 5.46 5.73
N PHE A 161 -20.29 4.56 5.80
CA PHE A 161 -20.47 3.13 5.56
C PHE A 161 -21.42 2.48 6.57
N ALA A 162 -21.20 2.75 7.86
CA ALA A 162 -22.06 2.24 8.93
C ALA A 162 -23.50 2.74 8.78
N THR A 163 -23.68 4.02 8.45
CA THR A 163 -24.99 4.64 8.23
C THR A 163 -25.68 4.07 6.99
N LEU A 164 -24.94 3.86 5.90
CA LEU A 164 -25.48 3.23 4.70
C LEU A 164 -25.90 1.78 4.97
N LYS A 165 -25.10 1.02 5.74
CA LYS A 165 -25.45 -0.35 6.15
C LYS A 165 -26.74 -0.38 6.97
N LEU A 166 -26.90 0.58 7.90
CA LEU A 166 -28.12 0.76 8.67
C LEU A 166 -29.32 1.04 7.75
N SER A 167 -29.16 1.94 6.79
CA SER A 167 -30.21 2.33 5.84
C SER A 167 -30.69 1.16 4.98
N PHE A 168 -29.77 0.30 4.53
CA PHE A 168 -30.10 -0.96 3.84
C PHE A 168 -30.77 -1.98 4.76
N TYR A 169 -30.35 -2.06 6.03
CA TYR A 169 -30.98 -2.93 7.03
C TYR A 169 -32.43 -2.52 7.31
N LEU A 170 -32.70 -1.21 7.36
CA LEU A 170 -34.04 -0.64 7.52
C LEU A 170 -34.91 -0.76 6.25
N GLY A 171 -34.37 -1.29 5.15
CA GLY A 171 -35.13 -1.53 3.93
C GLY A 171 -35.43 -0.27 3.09
N ARG A 172 -34.77 0.87 3.35
CA ARG A 172 -35.01 2.15 2.65
C ARG A 172 -34.76 2.08 1.15
N PHE A 173 -33.85 1.22 0.72
CA PHE A 173 -33.51 1.01 -0.69
C PHE A 173 -34.33 -0.11 -1.36
N GLY A 174 -35.42 -0.57 -0.71
CA GLY A 174 -36.30 -1.63 -1.22
C GLY A 174 -35.67 -3.03 -1.20
N GLN A 175 -36.41 -4.02 -1.71
CA GLN A 175 -35.88 -5.34 -2.02
C GLN A 175 -35.12 -5.30 -3.36
N GLN A 176 -34.04 -4.52 -3.44
CA GLN A 176 -33.13 -4.63 -4.58
C GLN A 176 -32.46 -6.01 -4.56
N THR A 177 -32.50 -6.69 -5.70
CA THR A 177 -31.95 -8.04 -5.90
C THR A 177 -30.46 -8.12 -5.57
N ASP A 178 -29.72 -7.00 -5.67
CA ASP A 178 -28.26 -6.92 -5.44
C ASP A 178 -27.84 -5.81 -4.44
N ARG A 179 -28.38 -5.83 -3.20
CA ARG A 179 -28.05 -4.84 -2.15
C ARG A 179 -26.56 -4.52 -1.99
N LYS A 180 -25.70 -5.55 -2.07
CA LYS A 180 -24.24 -5.39 -1.92
C LYS A 180 -23.61 -4.59 -3.07
N LEU A 181 -24.09 -4.78 -4.29
CA LEU A 181 -23.61 -4.06 -5.47
C LEU A 181 -23.95 -2.58 -5.35
N SER A 182 -25.22 -2.28 -5.03
CA SER A 182 -25.69 -0.90 -4.86
C SER A 182 -24.92 -0.18 -3.76
N MET A 183 -24.69 -0.84 -2.62
CA MET A 183 -23.90 -0.28 -1.52
C MET A 183 -22.47 0.03 -1.96
N SER A 184 -21.77 -0.93 -2.59
CA SER A 184 -20.41 -0.71 -3.07
C SER A 184 -20.34 0.41 -4.12
N PHE A 185 -21.36 0.54 -4.99
CA PHE A 185 -21.42 1.62 -5.99
C PHE A 185 -21.53 2.99 -5.33
N ILE A 186 -22.49 3.15 -4.40
CA ILE A 186 -22.68 4.41 -3.66
C ILE A 186 -21.39 4.79 -2.90
N LEU A 187 -20.75 3.83 -2.24
CA LEU A 187 -19.50 4.08 -1.50
C LEU A 187 -18.35 4.45 -2.45
N SER A 188 -18.18 3.71 -3.54
CA SER A 188 -17.12 3.98 -4.53
C SER A 188 -17.25 5.40 -5.09
N VAL A 189 -18.46 5.82 -5.48
CA VAL A 189 -18.70 7.17 -6.01
C VAL A 189 -18.52 8.24 -4.92
N SER A 190 -19.19 8.09 -3.78
CA SER A 190 -19.16 9.11 -2.71
C SER A 190 -17.76 9.30 -2.12
N TRP A 191 -17.04 8.21 -1.84
CA TRP A 191 -15.68 8.29 -1.33
C TRP A 191 -14.69 8.75 -2.38
N SER A 192 -14.92 8.48 -3.68
CA SER A 192 -14.08 9.05 -4.75
C SER A 192 -14.19 10.57 -4.77
N ILE A 193 -15.42 11.11 -4.66
CA ILE A 193 -15.64 12.56 -4.58
C ILE A 193 -14.90 13.14 -3.38
N VAL A 194 -14.96 12.49 -2.22
CA VAL A 194 -14.30 12.96 -1.00
C VAL A 194 -12.77 12.86 -1.10
N ALA A 195 -12.23 11.78 -1.67
CA ALA A 195 -10.80 11.63 -1.90
C ALA A 195 -10.24 12.72 -2.82
N ILE A 196 -11.00 13.07 -3.88
CA ILE A 196 -10.63 14.16 -4.80
C ILE A 196 -10.78 15.53 -4.11
N TYR A 197 -11.89 15.76 -3.42
CA TYR A 197 -12.17 17.04 -2.76
C TYR A 197 -11.15 17.35 -1.65
N GLN A 198 -10.95 16.41 -0.72
CA GLN A 198 -10.02 16.55 0.41
C GLN A 198 -8.56 16.26 0.05
N GLN A 199 -8.29 15.83 -1.19
CA GLN A 199 -6.96 15.43 -1.65
C GLN A 199 -6.30 14.36 -0.72
N ASN A 200 -7.12 13.54 -0.07
CA ASN A 200 -6.67 12.59 0.96
C ASN A 200 -6.38 11.20 0.36
N ARG A 201 -5.13 10.75 0.48
CA ARG A 201 -4.68 9.41 0.02
C ARG A 201 -5.29 8.26 0.82
N GLU A 202 -5.52 8.43 2.11
CA GLU A 202 -6.08 7.40 3.00
C GLU A 202 -7.52 7.04 2.58
N VAL A 203 -8.30 8.05 2.21
CA VAL A 203 -9.65 7.84 1.64
C VAL A 203 -9.55 7.13 0.29
N GLY A 204 -8.51 7.41 -0.50
CA GLY A 204 -8.20 6.67 -1.72
C GLY A 204 -8.10 5.16 -1.49
N TYR A 205 -7.43 4.71 -0.41
CA TYR A 205 -7.42 3.29 -0.03
C TYR A 205 -8.81 2.74 0.28
N LEU A 206 -9.65 3.51 0.97
CA LEU A 206 -11.02 3.11 1.22
C LEU A 206 -11.84 2.97 -0.06
N VAL A 207 -11.65 3.83 -1.07
CA VAL A 207 -12.38 3.81 -2.35
C VAL A 207 -12.09 2.54 -3.14
N ILE A 208 -10.85 2.05 -3.13
CA ILE A 208 -10.48 0.89 -3.95
C ILE A 208 -11.15 -0.40 -3.45
N VAL A 209 -11.45 -0.52 -2.16
CA VAL A 209 -12.12 -1.70 -1.58
C VAL A 209 -13.54 -1.94 -2.16
N PRO A 210 -14.50 -0.99 -2.09
CA PRO A 210 -15.80 -1.16 -2.73
C PRO A 210 -15.69 -1.22 -4.25
N LEU A 211 -14.72 -0.54 -4.87
CA LEU A 211 -14.46 -0.66 -6.31
C LEU A 211 -14.07 -2.10 -6.69
N GLU A 212 -13.20 -2.73 -5.91
CA GLU A 212 -12.79 -4.13 -6.09
C GLU A 212 -13.99 -5.09 -5.94
N ILE A 213 -14.87 -4.82 -4.97
CA ILE A 213 -16.12 -5.59 -4.80
C ILE A 213 -17.04 -5.42 -6.02
N LEU A 214 -17.13 -4.22 -6.61
CA LEU A 214 -17.92 -3.99 -7.83
C LEU A 214 -17.33 -4.73 -9.02
N CYS A 215 -16.04 -4.55 -9.28
CA CYS A 215 -15.34 -5.16 -10.41
C CYS A 215 -15.38 -6.68 -10.33
N SER A 216 -15.10 -7.28 -9.17
CA SER A 216 -15.21 -8.73 -8.98
C SER A 216 -16.61 -9.26 -9.21
N ARG A 217 -17.66 -8.52 -8.86
CA ARG A 217 -19.07 -8.90 -9.13
C ARG A 217 -19.43 -8.79 -10.60
N ILE A 218 -18.93 -7.78 -11.30
CA ILE A 218 -19.11 -7.65 -12.76
C ILE A 218 -18.45 -8.84 -13.47
N ILE A 219 -17.21 -9.18 -13.08
CA ILE A 219 -16.48 -10.32 -13.62
C ILE A 219 -17.20 -11.63 -13.31
N GLN A 220 -17.74 -11.78 -12.09
CA GLN A 220 -18.50 -12.97 -11.69
C GLN A 220 -19.73 -13.22 -12.58
N LYS A 221 -20.38 -12.16 -13.06
CA LYS A 221 -21.53 -12.26 -13.98
C LYS A 221 -21.10 -12.55 -15.43
N GLY A 222 -19.83 -12.36 -15.76
CA GLY A 222 -19.28 -12.61 -17.09
C GLY A 222 -18.76 -14.05 -17.28
N GLU A 223 -18.32 -14.34 -18.50
CA GLU A 223 -17.80 -15.67 -18.88
C GLU A 223 -16.30 -15.85 -18.60
N LEU A 224 -15.62 -14.78 -18.18
CA LEU A 224 -14.17 -14.73 -17.99
C LEU A 224 -13.64 -15.78 -16.99
N PRO A 225 -14.30 -16.02 -15.83
CA PRO A 225 -13.91 -17.11 -14.94
C PRO A 225 -14.07 -18.49 -15.59
N ALA A 226 -15.13 -18.70 -16.38
CA ALA A 226 -15.39 -19.95 -17.08
C ALA A 226 -14.34 -20.23 -18.17
N LEU A 227 -13.90 -19.21 -18.91
CA LEU A 227 -12.81 -19.31 -19.88
C LEU A 227 -11.48 -19.73 -19.26
N LEU A 228 -11.22 -19.31 -18.02
CA LEU A 228 -10.05 -19.72 -17.25
C LEU A 228 -10.20 -21.09 -16.59
N GLY A 229 -11.32 -21.79 -16.84
CA GLY A 229 -11.61 -23.10 -16.30
C GLY A 229 -12.18 -23.09 -14.88
N PHE A 230 -12.53 -21.92 -14.32
CA PHE A 230 -13.19 -21.83 -13.03
C PHE A 230 -14.70 -22.01 -13.19
N THR A 231 -15.31 -22.78 -12.29
CA THR A 231 -16.78 -22.93 -12.29
C THR A 231 -17.43 -21.69 -11.68
N ASN A 232 -18.62 -21.35 -12.18
CA ASN A 232 -19.35 -20.07 -11.98
C ASN A 232 -19.65 -19.66 -10.52
N HIS A 233 -19.20 -20.40 -9.51
CA HIS A 233 -19.56 -20.17 -8.11
C HIS A 233 -18.41 -19.77 -7.20
N THR A 234 -17.17 -19.76 -7.69
CA THR A 234 -16.03 -19.36 -6.85
C THR A 234 -15.79 -17.84 -6.95
N LEU A 235 -16.01 -17.14 -5.84
CA LEU A 235 -15.79 -15.69 -5.73
C LEU A 235 -14.30 -15.33 -5.80
N LEU A 236 -13.42 -16.25 -5.40
CA LEU A 236 -11.98 -16.02 -5.28
C LEU A 236 -11.29 -15.73 -6.62
N PRO A 237 -11.44 -16.54 -7.69
CA PRO A 237 -10.88 -16.20 -9.01
C PRO A 237 -11.33 -14.84 -9.53
N CYS A 238 -12.61 -14.50 -9.33
CA CYS A 238 -13.16 -13.22 -9.77
C CYS A 238 -12.50 -12.03 -9.07
N ILE A 239 -12.24 -12.15 -7.76
CA ILE A 239 -11.47 -11.15 -7.00
C ILE A 239 -10.03 -11.10 -7.51
N THR A 240 -9.35 -12.24 -7.69
CA THR A 240 -7.97 -12.25 -8.18
C THR A 240 -7.84 -11.53 -9.53
N ILE A 241 -8.76 -11.79 -10.46
CA ILE A 241 -8.76 -11.14 -11.79
C ILE A 241 -9.10 -9.65 -11.66
N SER A 242 -10.08 -9.28 -10.83
CA SER A 242 -10.43 -7.88 -10.56
C SER A 242 -9.21 -7.11 -10.03
N SER A 243 -8.55 -7.65 -9.02
CA SER A 243 -7.36 -7.08 -8.41
C SER A 243 -6.21 -6.93 -9.41
N PHE A 244 -6.03 -7.90 -10.30
CA PHE A 244 -5.07 -7.81 -11.40
C PHE A 244 -5.36 -6.64 -12.35
N LEU A 245 -6.63 -6.48 -12.75
CA LEU A 245 -7.07 -5.37 -13.60
C LEU A 245 -6.89 -4.02 -12.90
N LEU A 246 -7.20 -3.93 -11.60
CA LEU A 246 -6.96 -2.71 -10.81
C LEU A 246 -5.46 -2.40 -10.69
N MET A 247 -4.61 -3.41 -10.52
CA MET A 247 -3.17 -3.24 -10.51
C MET A 247 -2.67 -2.70 -11.85
N ILE A 248 -3.10 -3.27 -12.99
CA ILE A 248 -2.77 -2.77 -14.33
C ILE A 248 -3.24 -1.32 -14.48
N MET A 249 -4.48 -1.01 -14.08
CA MET A 249 -5.00 0.35 -14.12
C MET A 249 -4.12 1.30 -13.29
N GLY A 250 -3.68 0.89 -12.09
CA GLY A 250 -2.74 1.63 -11.27
C GLY A 250 -1.40 1.89 -11.96
N ILE A 251 -0.85 0.89 -12.66
CA ILE A 251 0.40 1.02 -13.43
C ILE A 251 0.20 2.00 -14.60
N LEU A 252 -0.89 1.87 -15.36
CA LEU A 252 -1.22 2.79 -16.46
C LEU A 252 -1.36 4.22 -15.95
N LEU A 253 -2.08 4.42 -14.84
CA LEU A 253 -2.23 5.73 -14.21
C LEU A 253 -0.91 6.31 -13.72
N TYR A 254 0.00 5.46 -13.21
CA TYR A 254 1.34 5.88 -12.81
C TYR A 254 2.17 6.38 -14.00
N LEU A 255 2.04 5.74 -15.16
CA LEU A 255 2.76 6.11 -16.37
C LEU A 255 2.15 7.34 -17.08
N THR A 256 0.88 7.64 -16.85
CA THR A 256 0.22 8.82 -17.44
C THR A 256 0.54 10.12 -16.69
N PRO A 257 0.78 11.25 -17.40
CA PRO A 257 1.19 12.52 -16.79
C PRO A 257 0.06 13.33 -16.10
N ILE A 258 -1.15 12.77 -15.93
CA ILE A 258 -2.33 13.50 -15.43
C ILE A 258 -2.32 13.58 -13.89
N LYS A 259 -1.39 14.36 -13.31
CA LYS A 259 -1.07 14.31 -11.87
C LYS A 259 -2.21 14.70 -10.91
N PHE A 260 -3.14 15.59 -11.32
CA PHE A 260 -4.10 16.18 -10.38
C PHE A 260 -5.18 15.21 -9.89
N LEU A 261 -5.80 14.45 -10.80
CA LEU A 261 -6.89 13.52 -10.48
C LEU A 261 -6.38 12.14 -10.09
N THR A 262 -5.28 11.68 -10.70
CA THR A 262 -4.86 10.28 -10.60
C THR A 262 -3.95 10.02 -9.40
N SER A 263 -3.15 11.00 -8.98
CA SER A 263 -2.12 10.80 -7.94
C SER A 263 -2.67 10.31 -6.59
N ARG A 264 -3.94 10.60 -6.29
CA ARG A 264 -4.60 10.16 -5.05
C ARG A 264 -5.04 8.70 -5.10
N PHE A 265 -5.25 8.14 -6.28
CA PHE A 265 -5.68 6.76 -6.50
C PHE A 265 -4.56 5.84 -6.97
N THR A 266 -3.49 6.36 -7.58
CA THR A 266 -2.39 5.55 -8.12
C THR A 266 -1.78 4.64 -7.06
N GLN A 267 -1.36 5.19 -5.92
CA GLN A 267 -0.74 4.39 -4.85
C GLN A 267 -1.74 3.41 -4.19
N PRO A 268 -2.99 3.80 -3.86
CA PRO A 268 -4.02 2.86 -3.43
C PRO A 268 -4.32 1.72 -4.40
N LEU A 269 -4.45 2.00 -5.70
CA LEU A 269 -4.71 1.00 -6.74
C LEU A 269 -3.56 0.01 -6.84
N LEU A 270 -2.33 0.51 -6.89
CA LEU A 270 -1.14 -0.34 -6.92
C LEU A 270 -1.05 -1.19 -5.64
N PHE A 271 -1.31 -0.61 -4.46
CA PHE A 271 -1.23 -1.34 -3.20
C PHE A 271 -2.29 -2.43 -3.08
N ILE A 272 -3.58 -2.05 -3.13
CA ILE A 272 -4.68 -2.98 -2.89
C ILE A 272 -4.77 -3.97 -4.04
N GLY A 273 -4.62 -3.51 -5.29
CA GLY A 273 -4.61 -4.36 -6.46
C GLY A 273 -3.51 -5.42 -6.39
N SER A 274 -2.25 -5.03 -6.12
CA SER A 274 -1.15 -6.02 -6.02
C SER A 274 -1.29 -6.95 -4.82
N LEU A 275 -1.65 -6.41 -3.65
CA LEU A 275 -1.81 -7.20 -2.42
C LEU A 275 -2.89 -8.27 -2.61
N VAL A 276 -4.10 -7.86 -3.01
CA VAL A 276 -5.24 -8.78 -3.15
C VAL A 276 -5.02 -9.74 -4.32
N TYR A 277 -4.40 -9.29 -5.42
CA TYR A 277 -4.02 -10.15 -6.53
C TYR A 277 -3.07 -11.26 -6.10
N ILE A 278 -1.98 -10.93 -5.41
CA ILE A 278 -0.99 -11.94 -5.00
C ILE A 278 -1.55 -12.87 -3.94
N ILE A 279 -2.30 -12.35 -2.96
CA ILE A 279 -3.01 -13.19 -1.99
C ILE A 279 -3.98 -14.14 -2.71
N GLY A 280 -4.71 -13.63 -3.70
CA GLY A 280 -5.61 -14.42 -4.54
C GLY A 280 -4.89 -15.55 -5.27
N LEU A 281 -3.77 -15.26 -5.94
CA LEU A 281 -2.92 -16.27 -6.58
C LEU A 281 -2.32 -17.26 -5.58
N PHE A 282 -1.94 -16.78 -4.40
CA PHE A 282 -1.39 -17.61 -3.34
C PHE A 282 -2.42 -18.63 -2.84
N ILE A 283 -3.66 -18.20 -2.58
CA ILE A 283 -4.74 -19.10 -2.17
C ILE A 283 -5.07 -20.07 -3.31
N LEU A 284 -5.22 -19.59 -4.55
CA LEU A 284 -5.54 -20.44 -5.70
C LEU A 284 -4.46 -21.47 -6.00
N SER A 285 -3.18 -21.15 -5.76
CA SER A 285 -2.07 -22.08 -5.95
C SER A 285 -1.82 -22.98 -4.74
N SER A 286 -2.52 -22.79 -3.61
CA SER A 286 -2.33 -23.57 -2.38
C SER A 286 -2.91 -24.98 -2.46
N LYS A 287 -2.19 -25.96 -1.91
CA LYS A 287 -2.70 -27.33 -1.75
C LYS A 287 -3.88 -27.42 -0.78
N PHE A 288 -4.04 -26.45 0.11
CA PHE A 288 -5.10 -26.42 1.12
C PHE A 288 -6.42 -25.85 0.62
N TYR A 289 -6.48 -25.34 -0.61
CA TYR A 289 -7.71 -24.79 -1.17
C TYR A 289 -8.74 -25.90 -1.43
N ASP A 290 -9.87 -25.89 -0.71
CA ASP A 290 -10.85 -26.99 -0.66
C ASP A 290 -11.62 -27.27 -1.96
N GLY A 291 -11.41 -26.51 -3.04
CA GLY A 291 -11.92 -26.82 -4.39
C GLY A 291 -11.25 -28.03 -5.09
N ARG A 292 -10.46 -28.83 -4.36
CA ARG A 292 -9.45 -29.76 -4.91
C ARG A 292 -9.97 -30.75 -5.93
N VAL A 293 -11.17 -31.29 -5.74
CA VAL A 293 -11.69 -32.40 -6.58
C VAL A 293 -11.79 -31.99 -8.05
N GLN A 294 -12.03 -30.71 -8.34
CA GLN A 294 -12.23 -30.23 -9.70
C GLN A 294 -10.94 -29.66 -10.35
N TYR A 295 -9.89 -29.37 -9.57
CA TYR A 295 -8.73 -28.58 -10.03
C TYR A 295 -7.36 -29.24 -9.83
N GLN A 296 -7.30 -30.54 -9.53
CA GLN A 296 -6.02 -31.24 -9.31
C GLN A 296 -5.03 -31.08 -10.46
N ASN A 297 -5.49 -31.16 -11.72
CA ASN A 297 -4.64 -31.01 -12.89
C ASN A 297 -4.19 -29.55 -13.11
N LEU A 298 -5.01 -28.57 -12.67
CA LEU A 298 -4.70 -27.14 -12.83
C LEU A 298 -3.73 -26.64 -11.76
N LEU A 299 -3.61 -27.33 -10.62
CA LEU A 299 -2.81 -26.88 -9.48
C LEU A 299 -1.32 -26.71 -9.84
N SER A 300 -0.75 -27.66 -10.58
CA SER A 300 0.65 -27.58 -11.01
C SER A 300 0.88 -26.38 -11.94
N LEU A 301 -0.06 -26.14 -12.87
CA LEU A 301 -0.01 -24.99 -13.76
C LEU A 301 -0.14 -23.68 -12.97
N LEU A 302 -1.05 -23.60 -12.00
CA LEU A 302 -1.21 -22.43 -11.13
C LEU A 302 0.03 -22.16 -10.28
N GLN A 303 0.73 -23.19 -9.80
CA GLN A 303 1.98 -23.03 -9.05
C GLN A 303 3.10 -22.49 -9.94
N ILE A 304 3.26 -23.04 -11.15
CA ILE A 304 4.23 -22.55 -12.13
C ILE A 304 3.90 -21.11 -12.52
N PHE A 305 2.62 -20.82 -12.80
CA PHE A 305 2.16 -19.48 -13.13
C PHE A 305 2.41 -18.50 -12.00
N THR A 306 2.08 -18.85 -10.76
CA THR A 306 2.30 -17.97 -9.59
C THR A 306 3.79 -17.69 -9.38
N PHE A 307 4.64 -18.70 -9.59
CA PHE A 307 6.09 -18.54 -9.51
C PHE A 307 6.63 -17.57 -10.59
N LEU A 308 6.28 -17.83 -11.85
CA LEU A 308 6.70 -16.99 -12.97
C LEU A 308 6.14 -15.57 -12.87
N ASN A 309 4.90 -15.43 -12.41
CA ASN A 309 4.25 -14.14 -12.22
C ASN A 309 4.91 -13.33 -11.09
N GLY A 310 5.21 -13.96 -9.95
CA GLY A 310 5.92 -13.31 -8.85
C GLY A 310 7.30 -12.79 -9.27
N LEU A 311 8.10 -13.62 -9.94
CA LEU A 311 9.41 -13.20 -10.47
C LEU A 311 9.27 -12.11 -11.54
N GLY A 312 8.34 -12.30 -12.49
CA GLY A 312 8.10 -11.35 -13.57
C GLY A 312 7.69 -9.99 -13.04
N LEU A 313 6.84 -9.93 -12.01
CA LEU A 313 6.42 -8.68 -11.40
C LEU A 313 7.51 -7.99 -10.57
N ILE A 314 8.39 -8.74 -9.89
CA ILE A 314 9.55 -8.16 -9.20
C ILE A 314 10.48 -7.49 -10.21
N LEU A 315 10.80 -8.17 -11.32
CA LEU A 315 11.63 -7.63 -12.39
C LEU A 315 10.96 -6.43 -13.08
N PHE A 316 9.67 -6.55 -13.39
CA PHE A 316 8.89 -5.47 -13.97
C PHE A 316 8.88 -4.23 -13.05
N ALA A 317 8.59 -4.41 -11.76
CA ALA A 317 8.58 -3.30 -10.81
C ALA A 317 9.96 -2.61 -10.71
N SER A 318 11.05 -3.37 -10.79
CA SER A 318 12.41 -2.81 -10.82
C SER A 318 12.69 -2.01 -12.09
N ILE A 319 12.26 -2.48 -13.27
CA ILE A 319 12.44 -1.78 -14.56
C ILE A 319 11.71 -0.44 -14.57
N PHE A 320 10.51 -0.39 -13.97
CA PHE A 320 9.67 0.82 -13.92
C PHE A 320 9.90 1.70 -12.67
N ASP A 321 10.93 1.39 -11.86
CA ASP A 321 11.27 2.11 -10.62
C ASP A 321 10.08 2.21 -9.64
N LEU A 322 9.28 1.14 -9.57
CA LEU A 322 8.13 1.00 -8.69
C LEU A 322 8.55 0.32 -7.37
N LEU A 323 9.48 0.92 -6.63
CA LEU A 323 10.06 0.38 -5.39
C LEU A 323 9.01 -0.12 -4.40
N PHE A 324 7.91 0.64 -4.24
CA PHE A 324 6.81 0.26 -3.36
C PHE A 324 6.13 -1.05 -3.78
N LEU A 325 5.84 -1.20 -5.08
CA LEU A 325 5.25 -2.40 -5.65
C LEU A 325 6.21 -3.58 -5.49
N GLN A 326 7.48 -3.37 -5.83
CA GLN A 326 8.54 -4.37 -5.68
C GLN A 326 8.62 -4.92 -4.25
N ASN A 327 8.54 -4.06 -3.23
CA ASN A 327 8.59 -4.47 -1.83
C ASN A 327 7.40 -5.37 -1.43
N ILE A 328 6.19 -5.01 -1.84
CA ILE A 328 4.98 -5.79 -1.54
C ILE A 328 5.03 -7.13 -2.25
N ILE A 329 5.34 -7.12 -3.55
CA ILE A 329 5.41 -8.32 -4.37
C ILE A 329 6.52 -9.24 -3.86
N GLY A 330 7.70 -8.69 -3.57
CA GLY A 330 8.82 -9.42 -3.01
C GLY A 330 8.47 -10.08 -1.68
N ALA A 331 7.89 -9.34 -0.73
CA ALA A 331 7.48 -9.89 0.56
C ALA A 331 6.43 -11.00 0.40
N MET A 332 5.40 -10.78 -0.41
CA MET A 332 4.34 -11.76 -0.64
C MET A 332 4.86 -13.00 -1.40
N PHE A 333 5.82 -12.83 -2.31
CA PHE A 333 6.47 -13.93 -3.00
C PHE A 333 7.30 -14.81 -2.04
N VAL A 334 8.01 -14.19 -1.09
CA VAL A 334 8.70 -14.93 -0.02
C VAL A 334 7.69 -15.69 0.84
N PHE A 335 6.60 -15.05 1.28
CA PHE A 335 5.55 -15.72 2.03
C PHE A 335 4.95 -16.90 1.26
N TRP A 336 4.75 -16.75 -0.05
CA TRP A 336 4.31 -17.83 -0.93
C TRP A 336 5.32 -18.99 -0.94
N LEU A 337 6.62 -18.71 -1.16
CA LEU A 337 7.67 -19.73 -1.15
C LEU A 337 7.76 -20.45 0.20
N SER A 338 7.71 -19.72 1.31
CA SER A 338 7.68 -20.29 2.66
C SER A 338 6.48 -21.22 2.85
N THR A 339 5.31 -20.83 2.33
CA THR A 339 4.13 -21.70 2.40
C THR A 339 4.29 -22.93 1.52
N LYS A 340 4.90 -22.82 0.33
CA LYS A 340 5.21 -23.98 -0.51
C LYS A 340 6.22 -24.92 0.13
N TYR A 341 7.17 -24.37 0.87
CA TYR A 341 8.07 -25.15 1.71
C TYR A 341 7.27 -25.91 2.78
N ILE A 342 6.40 -25.22 3.53
CA ILE A 342 5.55 -25.83 4.57
C ILE A 342 4.64 -26.92 4.00
N GLU A 343 4.05 -26.71 2.81
CA GLU A 343 3.22 -27.69 2.10
C GLU A 343 3.95 -28.95 1.62
N ARG A 344 5.29 -28.93 1.56
CA ARG A 344 6.14 -30.06 1.12
C ARG A 344 6.95 -30.67 2.26
N ALA A 345 7.22 -29.91 3.30
CA ALA A 345 7.93 -30.36 4.48
C ALA A 345 7.19 -31.52 5.17
N ASN A 346 7.95 -32.46 5.70
CA ASN A 346 7.41 -33.59 6.42
C ASN A 346 7.30 -33.23 7.91
N TRP A 347 6.09 -32.98 8.38
CA TRP A 347 5.80 -32.59 9.78
C TRP A 347 5.44 -33.78 10.69
N LYS A 348 5.58 -35.03 10.21
CA LYS A 348 5.06 -36.21 10.91
C LYS A 348 5.90 -36.65 12.10
N THR A 349 7.21 -36.41 12.11
CA THR A 349 8.09 -36.79 13.22
C THR A 349 8.80 -35.58 13.82
N ILE A 350 9.22 -35.68 15.08
CA ILE A 350 9.95 -34.61 15.77
C ILE A 350 11.25 -34.30 15.01
N TRP A 351 12.00 -35.33 14.62
CA TRP A 351 13.23 -35.17 13.84
C TRP A 351 12.98 -34.55 12.45
N SER A 352 11.92 -34.96 11.74
CA SER A 352 11.59 -34.35 10.44
C SER A 352 11.14 -32.90 10.59
N THR A 353 10.50 -32.55 11.71
CA THR A 353 10.10 -31.18 12.05
C THR A 353 11.31 -30.31 12.33
N VAL A 354 12.28 -30.78 13.13
CA VAL A 354 13.52 -30.05 13.41
C VAL A 354 14.31 -29.78 12.12
N ILE A 355 14.46 -30.80 11.27
CA ILE A 355 15.14 -30.66 9.96
C ILE A 355 14.40 -29.67 9.05
N SER A 356 13.06 -29.74 9.02
CA SER A 356 12.24 -28.82 8.22
C SER A 356 12.31 -27.38 8.73
N LEU A 357 12.33 -27.16 10.04
CA LEU A 357 12.51 -25.83 10.63
C LEU A 357 13.90 -25.27 10.34
N LEU A 358 14.94 -26.10 10.43
CA LEU A 358 16.31 -25.70 10.08
C LEU A 358 16.41 -25.35 8.60
N GLY A 359 15.83 -26.16 7.72
CA GLY A 359 15.77 -25.89 6.28
C GLY A 359 15.00 -24.61 5.94
N LEU A 360 13.87 -24.35 6.61
CA LEU A 360 13.14 -23.09 6.48
C LEU A 360 13.97 -21.90 6.96
N GLY A 361 14.70 -22.05 8.07
CA GLY A 361 15.60 -21.03 8.61
C GLY A 361 16.74 -20.69 7.64
N ILE A 362 17.41 -21.70 7.09
CA ILE A 362 18.44 -21.51 6.05
C ILE A 362 17.85 -20.84 4.82
N PHE A 363 16.67 -21.29 4.37
CA PHE A 363 15.98 -20.71 3.22
C PHE A 363 15.68 -19.21 3.42
N LEU A 364 15.07 -18.85 4.56
CA LEU A 364 14.75 -17.46 4.90
C LEU A 364 16.01 -16.60 5.07
N TYR A 365 17.06 -17.14 5.71
CA TYR A 365 18.33 -16.45 5.87
C TYR A 365 19.01 -16.20 4.51
N GLY A 366 19.04 -17.21 3.64
CA GLY A 366 19.57 -17.09 2.29
C GLY A 366 18.81 -16.03 1.48
N PHE A 367 17.49 -15.97 1.62
CA PHE A 367 16.68 -14.95 0.97
C PHE A 367 16.95 -13.54 1.52
N ALA A 368 17.08 -13.40 2.85
CA ALA A 368 17.43 -12.13 3.48
C ALA A 368 18.83 -11.63 3.05
N TYR A 369 19.80 -12.54 2.96
CA TYR A 369 21.14 -12.23 2.45
C TYR A 369 21.11 -11.79 0.98
N PHE A 370 20.39 -12.53 0.14
CA PHE A 370 20.21 -12.19 -1.28
C PHE A 370 19.56 -10.82 -1.45
N TYR A 371 18.47 -10.56 -0.71
CA TYR A 371 17.77 -9.28 -0.72
C TYR A 371 18.72 -8.13 -0.36
N LYS A 372 19.49 -8.25 0.73
CA LYS A 372 20.47 -7.24 1.17
C LYS A 372 21.61 -6.98 0.17
N THR A 373 21.96 -7.97 -0.65
CA THR A 373 23.11 -7.87 -1.57
C THR A 373 22.71 -7.20 -2.88
N ILE A 374 21.48 -7.40 -3.34
CA ILE A 374 21.01 -6.97 -4.67
C ILE A 374 20.18 -5.70 -4.61
N PHE A 375 19.47 -5.47 -3.52
CA PHE A 375 18.62 -4.30 -3.29
C PHE A 375 19.17 -3.49 -2.11
#